data_AF-A0A9P7DJW9-F1
#
_entry.id   AF-A0A9P7DJW9-F1
#
_cell.length_a   1.000
_cell.length_b   1.000
_cell.length_c   1.000
_cell.angle_alpha   90.00
_cell.angle_beta   90.00
_cell.angle_gamma   90.00
#
_symmetry.space_group_name_H-M   'P 1'
#
loop_
_entity.id
_entity.type
_entity.pdbx_description
1 polymer ?
#
loop_
_entity_poly.entity_id
_entity_poly.type
_entity_poly.pdbx_seq_one_letter_code
_entity_poly.pdbx_strand_id
1 'polypeptide(L)'
;AHAIFTFNKREGANHAIKFGLLVDSKKVYGRKLIQEPTRCLKCHSFDSAHVAANCPQEQDTCGTCSGLHRTATCKVTDQNCYWCKNCNVEGHVAWNQECPTVI
;
A
#
# COMPACT_ATOMS: atom_id res chain seq x y z
N ALA A 1 9.79 4.81 -12.99
CA ALA A 1 10.05 6.06 -12.25
C ALA A 1 8.73 6.78 -12.04
N HIS A 2 8.49 7.35 -10.85
CA HIS A 2 7.25 8.08 -10.52
C HIS A 2 7.62 9.51 -10.09
N ALA A 3 6.78 10.49 -10.42
CA ALA A 3 6.94 11.89 -10.02
C ALA A 3 5.69 12.35 -9.25
N ILE A 4 5.89 13.16 -8.20
CA ILE A 4 4.81 13.73 -7.40
C ILE A 4 4.71 15.21 -7.75
N PHE A 5 3.53 15.63 -8.19
CA PHE A 5 3.21 17.03 -8.49
C PHE A 5 2.24 17.57 -7.45
N THR A 6 2.63 18.66 -6.80
CA THR A 6 1.80 19.35 -5.80
C THR A 6 1.15 20.57 -6.43
N PHE A 7 -0.16 20.70 -6.26
CA PHE A 7 -0.93 21.84 -6.75
C PHE A 7 -1.46 22.66 -5.58
N ASN A 8 -1.40 23.99 -5.71
CA ASN A 8 -1.93 24.92 -4.70
C ASN A 8 -3.46 25.09 -4.77
N LYS A 9 -4.10 24.64 -5.85
CA LYS A 9 -5.53 24.76 -6.12
C LYS A 9 -6.11 23.43 -6.57
N ARG A 10 -7.33 23.12 -6.11
CA ARG A 10 -8.04 21.87 -6.44
C ARG A 10 -8.35 21.77 -7.93
N GLU A 11 -8.67 22.91 -8.54
CA GLU A 11 -9.04 23.02 -9.95
C GLU A 11 -7.85 22.62 -10.84
N GLY A 12 -6.64 23.07 -10.49
CA GLY A 12 -5.40 22.71 -11.19
C GLY A 12 -5.08 21.22 -11.08
N ALA A 13 -5.22 20.65 -9.88
CA ALA A 13 -5.03 19.22 -9.66
C ALA A 13 -6.03 18.39 -10.49
N ASN A 14 -7.31 18.74 -10.45
CA ASN A 14 -8.36 18.05 -11.20
C ASN A 14 -8.15 18.16 -12.71
N HIS A 15 -7.71 19.32 -13.19
CA HIS A 15 -7.37 19.52 -14.60
C HIS A 15 -6.20 18.61 -15.02
N ALA A 16 -5.13 18.55 -14.21
CA ALA A 16 -3.98 17.69 -14.46
C ALA A 16 -4.35 16.19 -14.46
N ILE A 17 -5.23 15.76 -13.56
CA ILE A 17 -5.73 14.37 -13.51
C ILE A 17 -6.58 14.06 -14.76
N LYS A 18 -7.49 14.96 -15.14
CA LYS A 18 -8.43 14.74 -16.25
C LYS A 18 -7.77 14.83 -17.63
N PHE A 19 -6.91 15.82 -17.83
CA PHE A 19 -6.37 16.16 -19.14
C PHE A 19 -4.91 15.76 -19.33
N GLY A 20 -4.22 15.39 -18.24
CA GLY A 20 -2.80 15.07 -18.24
C GLY A 20 -1.90 16.31 -18.10
N LEU A 21 -0.60 16.08 -18.00
CA LEU A 21 0.45 17.09 -17.94
C LEU A 21 1.44 16.86 -19.09
N LEU A 22 2.06 17.93 -19.58
CA LEU A 22 3.20 17.85 -20.49
C LEU A 22 4.49 17.95 -19.68
N VAL A 23 5.30 16.90 -19.70
CA VAL A 23 6.60 16.84 -19.04
C VAL A 23 7.62 16.45 -20.10
N ASP A 24 8.58 17.31 -20.39
CA ASP A 24 9.62 17.08 -21.42
C ASP A 24 9.02 16.64 -22.77
N SER A 25 8.03 17.39 -23.25
CA SER A 25 7.26 17.10 -24.48
C SER A 25 6.49 15.77 -24.50
N LYS A 26 6.42 15.06 -23.36
CA LYS A 26 5.63 13.84 -23.21
C LYS A 26 4.36 14.13 -22.41
N LYS A 27 3.23 13.68 -22.94
CA LYS A 27 1.96 13.74 -22.21
C LYS A 27 1.90 12.61 -21.20
N VAL A 28 1.79 12.95 -19.92
CA VAL A 28 1.70 12.02 -18.80
C VAL A 28 0.38 12.18 -18.09
N TYR A 29 -0.20 11.08 -17.63
CA TYR A 29 -1.43 11.07 -16.85
C TYR A 29 -1.11 10.76 -15.41
N GLY A 30 -1.63 11.59 -14.51
CA GLY A 30 -1.49 11.41 -13.07
C GLY A 30 -2.78 10.89 -12.44
N ARG A 31 -2.65 10.33 -11.24
CA ARG A 31 -3.77 10.03 -10.35
C ARG A 31 -3.64 10.85 -9.07
N LYS A 32 -4.75 11.07 -8.37
CA LYS A 32 -4.70 11.63 -7.02
C LYS A 32 -3.81 10.73 -6.15
N LEU A 33 -2.84 11.32 -5.48
CA LEU A 33 -2.05 10.61 -4.48
C LEU A 33 -2.93 10.40 -3.25
N ILE A 34 -3.38 9.17 -3.05
CA ILE A 34 -4.13 8.76 -1.86
C ILE A 34 -3.10 8.37 -0.81
N GLN A 35 -3.22 8.92 0.40
CA GLN A 35 -2.36 8.52 1.51
C GLN A 35 -2.67 7.06 1.84
N GLU A 36 -1.65 6.21 1.78
CA GLU A 36 -1.79 4.81 2.18
C GLU A 36 -2.16 4.75 3.67
N PRO A 37 -3.12 3.88 4.05
CA PRO A 37 -3.45 3.72 5.46
C PRO A 37 -2.20 3.26 6.23
N THR A 38 -1.96 3.93 7.35
CA THR A 38 -0.88 3.54 8.25
C THR A 38 -1.19 2.16 8.81
N ARG A 39 -0.37 1.17 8.48
CA ARG A 39 -0.43 -0.16 9.09
C ARG A 39 0.69 -0.38 10.10
N CYS A 40 0.41 -1.22 11.09
CA CYS A 40 1.47 -1.73 11.95
C CYS A 40 2.42 -2.63 11.14
N LEU A 41 3.71 -2.31 11.04
CA LEU A 41 4.66 -3.15 10.28
C LEU A 41 4.99 -4.50 10.93
N LYS A 42 4.53 -4.75 12.16
CA LYS A 42 4.68 -6.03 12.87
C LYS A 42 3.53 -7.00 12.57
N CYS A 43 2.28 -6.56 12.69
CA CYS A 43 1.10 -7.42 12.47
C CYS A 43 0.37 -7.16 11.15
N HIS A 44 0.73 -6.11 10.42
CA HIS A 44 0.11 -5.59 9.18
C HIS A 44 -1.35 -5.14 9.30
N SER A 45 -1.89 -5.00 10.52
CA SER A 45 -3.25 -4.52 10.76
C SER A 45 -3.40 -3.03 10.40
N PHE A 46 -4.50 -2.70 9.71
CA PHE A 46 -4.93 -1.32 9.42
C PHE A 46 -5.82 -0.75 10.55
N ASP A 47 -6.67 -1.57 11.16
CA ASP A 47 -7.62 -1.16 12.20
C ASP A 47 -6.98 -0.92 13.57
N SER A 48 -5.69 -1.20 13.71
CA SER A 48 -5.02 -1.11 14.98
C SER A 48 -4.45 0.29 15.21
N ALA A 49 -4.85 0.96 16.29
CA ALA A 49 -4.33 2.27 16.70
C ALA A 49 -2.86 2.24 17.19
N HIS A 50 -2.09 1.21 16.83
CA HIS A 50 -0.70 1.03 17.25
C HIS A 50 0.24 0.94 16.06
N VAL A 51 1.49 1.30 16.32
CA VAL A 51 2.62 1.09 15.40
C VAL A 51 3.44 -0.13 15.85
N ALA A 52 4.37 -0.60 15.00
CA ALA A 52 5.18 -1.78 15.28
C ALA A 52 5.88 -1.77 16.66
N ALA A 53 6.30 -0.59 17.14
CA ALA A 53 6.95 -0.42 18.44
C ALA A 53 6.04 -0.76 19.64
N ASN A 54 4.72 -0.53 19.50
CA ASN A 54 3.72 -0.76 20.56
C ASN A 54 2.82 -1.96 20.22
N CYS A 55 3.25 -2.82 19.31
CA CYS A 55 2.44 -3.96 18.88
C CYS A 55 2.49 -5.05 19.96
N PRO A 56 1.33 -5.52 20.47
CA PRO A 56 1.26 -6.54 21.52
C PRO A 56 1.66 -7.94 21.02
N GLN A 57 1.74 -8.14 19.71
CA GLN A 57 2.12 -9.42 19.12
C GLN A 57 3.58 -9.72 19.44
N GLU A 58 3.89 -10.93 19.92
CA GLU A 58 5.28 -11.30 20.24
C GLU A 58 6.14 -11.42 18.97
N GLN A 59 5.61 -12.12 17.96
CA GLN A 59 6.31 -12.43 16.70
C GLN A 59 5.90 -11.46 15.59
N ASP A 60 6.70 -11.36 14.54
CA ASP A 60 6.36 -10.61 13.32
C ASP A 60 5.43 -11.46 12.42
N THR A 61 4.43 -10.83 11.81
CA THR A 61 3.62 -11.40 10.73
C THR A 61 4.22 -10.98 9.39
N CYS A 62 4.32 -11.92 8.45
CA CYS A 62 4.78 -11.65 7.10
C CYS A 62 3.69 -10.95 6.30
N GLY A 63 4.01 -9.80 5.70
CA GLY A 63 3.08 -9.05 4.86
C GLY A 63 2.77 -9.71 3.51
N THR A 64 3.51 -10.76 3.12
CA THR A 64 3.34 -11.44 1.83
C THR A 64 2.48 -12.70 1.95
N CYS A 65 2.80 -13.55 2.93
CA CYS A 65 2.15 -14.86 3.09
C CYS A 65 1.50 -15.05 4.47
N SER A 66 1.45 -14.01 5.29
CA SER A 66 0.86 -14.03 6.65
C SER A 66 1.45 -15.04 7.64
N GLY A 67 2.63 -15.57 7.35
CA GLY A 67 3.38 -16.47 8.24
C GLY A 67 4.08 -15.74 9.40
N LEU A 68 4.55 -16.51 10.38
CA LEU A 68 5.22 -16.01 11.59
C LEU A 68 6.72 -15.73 11.35
N HIS A 69 7.00 -14.76 10.48
CA HIS A 69 8.35 -14.28 10.19
C HIS A 69 8.31 -12.85 9.64
N ARG A 70 9.46 -12.17 9.63
CA ARG A 70 9.55 -10.85 8.99
C ARG A 70 9.39 -10.96 7.48
N THR A 71 8.65 -10.03 6.88
CA THR A 71 8.47 -9.98 5.41
C THR A 71 9.80 -10.00 4.66
N ALA A 72 10.86 -9.39 5.21
CA ALA A 72 12.19 -9.38 4.63
C ALA A 72 12.86 -10.76 4.53
N THR A 73 12.46 -11.73 5.36
CA THR A 73 12.97 -13.12 5.34
C THR A 73 12.01 -14.08 4.64
N CYS A 74 10.95 -13.56 4.01
CA CYS A 74 9.98 -14.37 3.30
C CYS A 74 10.60 -14.98 2.04
N LYS A 75 10.45 -16.29 1.87
CA LYS A 75 10.92 -17.03 0.68
C LYS A 75 9.81 -17.26 -0.35
N VAL A 76 8.59 -16.83 -0.04
CA VAL A 76 7.43 -16.99 -0.92
C VAL A 76 7.56 -16.04 -2.11
N THR A 77 7.73 -16.63 -3.29
CA THR A 77 7.78 -15.91 -4.58
C THR A 77 6.54 -16.21 -5.43
N ASP A 78 5.90 -17.35 -5.20
CA ASP A 78 4.64 -17.73 -5.86
C ASP A 78 3.47 -16.86 -5.39
N GLN A 79 2.79 -16.24 -6.35
CA GLN A 79 1.61 -15.39 -6.11
C GLN A 79 0.42 -16.16 -5.54
N ASN A 80 0.30 -17.47 -5.83
CA ASN A 80 -0.74 -18.31 -5.25
C ASN A 80 -0.55 -18.52 -3.74
N CYS A 81 0.66 -18.33 -3.24
CA CYS A 81 0.95 -18.39 -1.81
C CYS A 81 0.81 -17.02 -1.12
N TYR A 82 0.34 -15.98 -1.82
CA TYR A 82 0.09 -14.69 -1.21
C TYR A 82 -1.17 -14.74 -0.36
N TRP A 83 -1.07 -14.19 0.84
CA TRP A 83 -2.16 -14.17 1.78
C TRP A 83 -2.20 -12.84 2.51
N CYS A 84 -3.37 -12.20 2.49
CA CYS A 84 -3.60 -10.95 3.18
C CYS A 84 -4.18 -11.21 4.57
N LYS A 85 -3.44 -10.82 5.62
CA LYS A 85 -3.90 -10.94 7.01
C LYS A 85 -5.12 -10.09 7.35
N ASN A 86 -5.35 -9.01 6.61
CA ASN A 86 -6.42 -8.04 6.88
C ASN A 86 -7.79 -8.54 6.39
N CYS A 87 -7.87 -9.05 5.16
CA CYS A 87 -9.12 -9.58 4.61
C CYS A 87 -9.23 -11.12 4.69
N ASN A 88 -8.16 -11.82 5.07
CA ASN A 88 -8.06 -13.29 5.07
C ASN A 88 -8.40 -13.93 3.72
N VAL A 89 -7.95 -13.32 2.62
CA VAL A 89 -8.14 -13.83 1.25
C VAL A 89 -6.78 -14.13 0.62
N GLU A 90 -6.72 -15.22 -0.14
CA GLU A 90 -5.56 -15.60 -0.95
C GLU A 90 -5.43 -14.76 -2.23
N GLY A 91 -4.23 -14.74 -2.82
CA GLY A 91 -3.98 -14.08 -4.10
C GLY A 91 -3.51 -12.63 -4.01
N HIS A 92 -3.44 -12.03 -2.81
CA HIS A 92 -2.73 -10.77 -2.61
C HIS A 92 -2.06 -10.64 -1.24
N VAL A 93 -1.08 -9.74 -1.20
CA VAL A 93 -0.27 -9.41 -0.04
C VAL A 93 -0.97 -8.39 0.86
N ALA A 94 -0.69 -8.40 2.16
CA ALA A 94 -1.27 -7.45 3.13
C ALA A 94 -0.94 -5.97 2.84
N TRP A 95 0.06 -5.73 1.99
CA TRP A 95 0.47 -4.40 1.54
C TRP A 95 -0.10 -3.99 0.19
N ASN A 96 -1.02 -4.77 -0.37
CA ASN A 96 -1.69 -4.41 -1.62
C ASN A 96 -2.66 -3.25 -1.41
N GLN A 97 -2.58 -2.23 -2.28
CA GLN A 97 -3.46 -1.06 -2.24
C GLN A 97 -4.90 -1.38 -2.66
N GLU A 98 -5.11 -2.51 -3.34
CA GLU A 98 -6.43 -2.98 -3.80
C GLU A 98 -7.11 -3.92 -2.79
N CYS A 99 -6.55 -4.06 -1.57
CA CYS A 99 -7.16 -4.86 -0.53
C CYS A 99 -8.53 -4.25 -0.14
N PRO A 100 -9.62 -5.04 -0.07
CA PRO A 100 -10.96 -4.53 0.25
C PRO A 100 -11.10 -4.05 1.71
N THR A 101 -10.09 -4.24 2.56
CA THR A 101 -10.07 -3.69 3.93
C THR A 101 -9.42 -2.30 4.00
N VAL A 102 -8.83 -1.83 2.90
CA VAL A 102 -8.17 -0.51 2.80
C VAL A 102 -9.16 0.60 2.38
N ILE A 103 -10.34 0.24 1.89
CA ILE A 103 -11.41 1.16 1.44
C ILE A 103 -12.19 1.79 2.59
#